data_AF-A0A6A8M674-F1
#
_entry.id   AF-A0A6A8M674-F1
#
_cell.length_a   1.000
_cell.length_b   1.000
_cell.length_c   1.000
_cell.angle_alpha   90.00
_cell.angle_beta   90.00
_cell.angle_gamma   90.00
#
_symmetry.space_group_name_H-M   'P 1'
#
loop_
_entity.id
_entity.type
_entity.pdbx_description
1 polymer ?
#
loop_
_entity_poly.entity_id
_entity_poly.type
_entity_poly.pdbx_seq_one_letter_code
_entity_poly.pdbx_strand_id
1 'polypeptide(L)'
;MDRNEGNQRKAVFIVIVAGDLSLLFVCKYLAFVVENLDRLPAVNIPVPEIVLPVGISFFTFQALPYVTDVFRTPGSAEKSLVNVALYISMFPQLIAGPIVRYGDVSEKIRSFPVVPAAVVWLKKNLGGGGYQVISGITMVLLMVISFSFVIKGGYSPFIYFQF
;
A
#
# COMPACT_ATOMS: atom_id res chain seq x y z
N MET A 1 14.65 2.17 29.52
CA MET A 1 14.85 2.65 28.13
C MET A 1 15.98 3.64 28.18
N ASP A 2 17.09 3.31 27.54
CA ASP A 2 18.23 4.20 27.52
C ASP A 2 17.85 5.50 26.77
N ARG A 3 18.24 6.65 27.31
CA ARG A 3 17.79 7.97 26.83
C ARG A 3 18.18 8.19 25.37
N ASN A 4 19.27 7.52 24.94
CA ASN A 4 19.79 7.55 23.59
C ASN A 4 18.94 6.73 22.59
N GLU A 5 18.43 5.57 23.00
CA GLU A 5 17.55 4.72 22.17
C GLU A 5 16.23 5.43 21.82
N GLY A 6 15.67 6.20 22.77
CA GLY A 6 14.45 6.98 22.55
C GLY A 6 14.62 8.08 21.50
N ASN A 7 15.77 8.76 21.48
CA ASN A 7 16.07 9.81 20.51
C ASN A 7 16.34 9.25 19.12
N GLN A 8 17.06 8.13 19.01
CA GLN A 8 17.30 7.47 17.73
C GLN A 8 15.99 7.00 17.08
N ARG A 9 15.07 6.40 17.84
CA ARG A 9 13.77 5.97 17.32
C ARG A 9 12.93 7.14 16.82
N LYS A 10 12.97 8.28 17.50
CA LYS A 10 12.28 9.51 17.07
C LYS A 10 12.86 10.06 15.77
N ALA A 11 14.19 10.09 15.65
CA ALA A 11 14.86 10.54 14.43
C ALA A 11 14.49 9.66 13.22
N VAL A 12 14.53 8.33 13.39
CA VAL A 12 14.13 7.38 12.34
C VAL A 12 12.68 7.58 11.92
N PHE A 13 11.76 7.75 12.88
CA PHE A 13 10.35 8.03 12.59
C PHE A 13 10.16 9.32 11.78
N ILE A 14 10.83 10.41 12.18
CA ILE A 14 10.76 11.69 11.47
C ILE A 14 11.28 11.56 10.04
N VAL A 15 12.40 10.84 9.85
CA VAL A 15 12.99 10.62 8.52
C VAL A 15 12.04 9.85 7.60
N ILE A 16 11.39 8.79 8.11
CA ILE A 16 10.44 7.99 7.31
C ILE A 16 9.22 8.84 6.92
N VAL A 17 8.62 9.54 7.88
CA VAL A 17 7.46 10.41 7.62
C VAL A 17 7.80 11.54 6.66
N ALA A 18 8.97 12.17 6.83
CA ALA A 18 9.44 13.20 5.92
C ALA A 18 9.69 12.65 4.51
N GLY A 19 10.22 11.43 4.39
CA GLY A 19 10.38 10.73 3.12
C GLY A 19 9.05 10.52 2.41
N ASP A 20 8.06 9.92 3.09
CA ASP A 20 6.72 9.65 2.54
C ASP A 20 6.01 10.95 2.09
N LEU A 21 6.12 12.02 2.90
CA LEU A 21 5.55 13.32 2.56
C LEU A 21 6.31 14.02 1.41
N SER A 22 7.63 13.90 1.35
CA SER A 22 8.44 14.47 0.28
C SER A 22 8.13 13.82 -1.06
N LEU A 23 7.96 12.50 -1.08
CA LEU A 23 7.55 11.76 -2.28
C LEU A 23 6.16 12.21 -2.75
N LEU A 24 5.21 12.36 -1.82
CA LEU A 24 3.88 12.88 -2.11
C LEU A 24 3.93 14.30 -2.66
N PHE A 25 4.77 15.17 -2.07
CA PHE A 25 4.97 16.54 -2.51
C PHE A 25 5.54 16.60 -3.93
N VAL A 26 6.59 15.83 -4.22
CA VAL A 26 7.22 15.77 -5.54
C VAL A 26 6.21 15.29 -6.59
N CYS A 27 5.50 14.21 -6.32
CA CYS A 27 4.57 13.64 -7.31
C CYS A 27 3.32 14.49 -7.54
N LYS A 28 2.79 15.16 -6.51
CA LYS A 28 1.47 15.81 -6.59
C LYS A 28 1.51 17.34 -6.65
N TYR A 29 2.51 17.96 -6.03
CA TYR A 29 2.53 19.41 -5.82
C TYR A 29 3.70 20.09 -6.54
N LEU A 30 4.74 19.36 -6.97
CA LEU A 30 5.89 19.99 -7.62
C LEU A 30 5.52 20.69 -8.92
N ALA A 31 4.74 20.04 -9.80
CA ALA A 31 4.30 20.64 -11.05
C ALA A 31 3.50 21.93 -10.80
N PHE A 32 2.55 21.91 -9.85
CA PHE A 32 1.80 23.10 -9.44
C PHE A 32 2.70 24.22 -8.91
N VAL A 33 3.71 23.91 -8.09
CA VAL A 33 4.64 24.91 -7.55
C VAL A 33 5.49 25.52 -8.65
N VAL A 34 6.01 24.71 -9.57
CA VAL A 34 6.81 25.17 -10.71
C VAL A 34 5.97 26.03 -11.67
N GLU A 35 4.73 25.64 -11.95
CA GLU A 35 3.80 26.44 -12.76
C GLU A 35 3.51 27.82 -12.13
N ASN A 36 3.39 27.91 -10.81
CA ASN A 36 3.19 29.20 -10.15
C ASN A 36 4.46 30.06 -10.14
N LEU A 37 5.64 29.45 -10.08
CA LEU A 37 6.93 30.15 -10.15
C LEU A 37 7.23 30.66 -11.57
N ASP A 38 6.89 29.89 -12.60
CA ASP A 38 7.08 30.27 -14.01
C ASP A 38 6.19 31.45 -14.44
N ARG A 39 5.09 31.70 -13.71
CA ARG A 39 4.26 32.90 -13.89
C ARG A 39 4.92 34.20 -13.38
N LEU A 40 6.03 34.11 -12.64
CA LEU A 40 6.77 35.29 -12.21
C LEU A 40 7.69 35.77 -13.34
N PRO A 41 7.68 37.07 -13.68
CA PRO A 41 8.38 37.62 -14.84
C PRO A 41 9.93 37.57 -14.77
N ALA A 42 10.50 36.90 -13.76
CA ALA A 42 11.94 36.78 -13.53
C ALA A 42 12.47 35.34 -13.50
N VAL A 43 11.61 34.34 -13.69
CA VAL A 43 11.95 32.92 -13.52
C VAL A 43 11.34 32.14 -14.69
N ASN A 44 12.18 31.49 -15.49
CA ASN A 44 11.74 30.59 -16.56
C ASN A 44 12.21 29.18 -16.20
N ILE A 45 11.29 28.37 -15.67
CA ILE A 45 11.61 27.00 -15.22
C ILE A 45 10.73 26.04 -16.03
N PRO A 46 11.32 25.09 -16.77
CA PRO A 46 10.54 24.10 -17.49
C PRO A 46 9.70 23.27 -16.51
N VAL A 47 8.39 23.22 -16.73
CA VAL A 47 7.46 22.45 -15.91
C VAL A 47 7.77 20.95 -16.10
N PRO A 48 8.09 20.20 -15.02
CA PRO A 48 8.35 18.77 -15.14
C PRO A 48 7.04 18.02 -15.39
N GLU A 49 6.98 17.26 -16.49
CA GLU A 49 5.92 16.26 -16.72
C GLU A 49 6.16 15.06 -15.82
N ILE A 50 5.49 15.05 -14.66
CA ILE A 50 5.57 13.94 -13.72
C ILE A 50 4.41 13.00 -14.01
N VAL A 51 4.71 11.80 -14.51
CA VAL A 51 3.71 10.74 -14.66
C VAL A 51 3.32 10.28 -13.26
N LEU A 52 2.12 10.64 -12.82
CA LEU A 52 1.62 10.23 -11.51
C LEU A 52 1.21 8.75 -11.53
N PRO A 53 1.78 7.91 -10.64
CA PRO A 53 1.20 6.61 -10.38
C PRO A 53 -0.16 6.82 -9.71
N VAL A 54 -1.20 6.30 -10.34
CA VAL A 54 -2.57 6.34 -9.83
C VAL A 54 -2.57 5.74 -8.42
N GLY A 55 -2.94 6.55 -7.43
CA GLY A 55 -3.03 6.13 -6.04
C GLY A 55 -1.82 6.39 -5.14
N ILE A 56 -0.85 7.23 -5.53
CA ILE A 56 0.26 7.60 -4.62
C ILE A 56 -0.22 8.23 -3.31
N SER A 57 -1.20 9.14 -3.34
CA SER A 57 -1.75 9.77 -2.13
C SER A 57 -2.34 8.76 -1.16
N PHE A 58 -2.95 7.74 -1.73
CA PHE A 58 -3.61 6.68 -1.01
C PHE A 58 -2.62 5.75 -0.31
N PHE A 59 -1.56 5.33 -1.00
CA PHE A 59 -0.47 4.59 -0.38
C PHE A 59 0.18 5.39 0.75
N THR A 60 0.42 6.70 0.55
CA THR A 60 0.97 7.57 1.59
C THR A 60 0.05 7.69 2.81
N PHE A 61 -1.26 7.87 2.61
CA PHE A 61 -2.21 7.97 3.71
C PHE A 61 -2.42 6.66 4.47
N GLN A 62 -2.14 5.51 3.86
CA GLN A 62 -2.14 4.22 4.56
C GLN A 62 -0.80 3.93 5.26
N ALA A 63 0.32 4.35 4.68
CA ALA A 63 1.65 4.18 5.27
C ALA A 63 1.84 5.02 6.55
N LEU A 64 1.35 6.26 6.59
CA LEU A 64 1.52 7.15 7.73
C LEU A 64 0.98 6.58 9.06
N PRO A 65 -0.28 6.11 9.16
CA PRO A 65 -0.80 5.44 10.35
C PRO A 65 0.01 4.21 10.76
N TYR A 66 0.43 3.39 9.79
CA TYR A 66 1.24 2.20 10.05
C TYR A 66 2.59 2.55 10.69
N VAL A 67 3.30 3.53 10.13
CA VAL A 67 4.59 4.00 10.65
C VAL A 67 4.43 4.59 12.05
N THR A 68 3.35 5.34 12.31
CA THR A 68 3.05 5.85 13.66
C THR A 68 2.76 4.75 14.68
N ASP A 69 2.04 3.69 14.29
CA ASP A 69 1.71 2.57 15.18
C ASP A 69 2.96 1.74 15.48
N VAL A 70 3.83 1.49 14.49
CA VAL A 70 5.12 0.81 14.69
C VAL A 70 6.05 1.61 15.59
N PHE A 71 6.04 2.94 15.49
CA PHE A 71 6.81 3.81 16.38
C PHE A 71 6.30 3.74 17.83
N ARG A 72 4.97 3.81 18.03
CA ARG A 72 4.33 3.78 19.36
C ARG A 72 4.45 2.42 20.05
N THR A 73 4.30 1.33 19.32
CA THR A 73 4.29 -0.03 19.88
C THR A 73 5.47 -0.84 19.34
N PRO A 74 6.64 -0.79 20.02
CA PRO A 74 7.79 -1.63 19.67
C PRO A 74 7.42 -3.12 19.76
N GLY A 75 7.25 -3.77 18.60
CA GLY A 75 6.84 -5.17 18.50
C GLY A 75 5.74 -5.43 17.47
N SER A 76 5.02 -4.39 17.04
CA SER A 76 3.96 -4.48 16.02
C SER A 76 4.46 -4.40 14.57
N ALA A 77 5.78 -4.24 14.36
CA ALA A 77 6.37 -4.25 13.04
C ALA A 77 6.26 -5.64 12.40
N GLU A 78 5.63 -5.69 11.23
CA GLU A 78 5.55 -6.93 10.48
C GLU A 78 6.88 -7.24 9.81
N LYS A 79 7.37 -8.48 9.96
CA LYS A 79 8.67 -8.89 9.41
C LYS A 79 8.57 -9.46 8.00
N SER A 80 7.36 -9.85 7.58
CA SER A 80 7.09 -10.40 6.26
C SER A 80 6.72 -9.30 5.27
N LEU A 81 7.59 -9.08 4.27
CA LEU A 81 7.33 -8.15 3.17
C LEU A 81 6.03 -8.48 2.42
N VAL A 82 5.69 -9.78 2.30
CA VAL A 82 4.48 -10.24 1.60
C VAL A 82 3.22 -9.79 2.33
N ASN A 83 3.20 -9.86 3.66
CA ASN A 83 2.04 -9.46 4.46
C ASN A 83 1.85 -7.93 4.43
N VAL A 84 2.94 -7.17 4.42
CA VAL A 84 2.92 -5.72 4.27
C VAL A 84 2.41 -5.33 2.88
N ALA A 85 2.91 -5.98 1.82
CA ALA A 85 2.44 -5.75 0.45
C ALA A 85 0.95 -6.08 0.30
N LEU A 86 0.46 -7.16 0.92
CA LEU A 86 -0.96 -7.51 0.96
C LEU A 86 -1.79 -6.44 1.66
N TYR A 87 -1.37 -5.98 2.84
CA TYR A 87 -2.04 -4.90 3.56
C TYR A 87 -2.15 -3.64 2.70
N ILE A 88 -1.03 -3.23 2.08
CA ILE A 88 -0.95 -2.10 1.16
C ILE A 88 -1.84 -2.32 -0.07
N SER A 89 -2.00 -3.56 -0.55
CA SER A 89 -2.84 -3.89 -1.71
C SER A 89 -4.34 -3.94 -1.38
N MET A 90 -4.72 -4.14 -0.12
CA MET A 90 -6.13 -4.07 0.34
C MET A 90 -6.63 -2.63 0.51
N PHE A 91 -5.73 -1.65 0.33
CA PHE A 91 -6.00 -0.21 0.40
C PHE A 91 -7.29 0.25 -0.32
N PRO A 92 -7.62 -0.18 -1.56
CA PRO A 92 -8.79 0.35 -2.27
C PRO A 92 -10.12 0.11 -1.54
N GLN A 93 -10.21 -0.95 -0.74
CA GLN A 93 -11.40 -1.32 0.03
C GLN A 93 -11.44 -0.64 1.41
N LEU A 94 -10.29 -0.17 1.92
CA LEU A 94 -10.15 0.40 3.27
C LEU A 94 -10.50 1.89 3.36
N ILE A 95 -10.69 2.58 2.22
CA ILE A 95 -11.14 3.98 2.17
C ILE A 95 -12.63 4.12 2.46
N ALA A 96 -13.41 3.08 2.13
CA ALA A 96 -14.88 3.11 2.24
C ALA A 96 -15.38 2.97 3.70
N GLY A 97 -14.47 2.88 4.69
CA GLY A 97 -14.77 2.76 6.11
C GLY A 97 -13.74 3.44 7.02
N PRO A 98 -13.94 3.44 8.35
CA PRO A 98 -13.04 4.08 9.31
C PRO A 98 -11.60 3.56 9.18
N ILE A 99 -10.61 4.43 9.38
CA ILE A 99 -9.16 4.16 9.21
C ILE A 99 -8.78 2.84 9.91
N VAL A 100 -8.62 1.77 9.14
CA VAL A 100 -8.34 0.43 9.67
C VAL A 100 -6.84 0.28 9.93
N ARG A 101 -6.49 -0.07 11.17
CA ARG A 101 -5.10 -0.23 11.59
C ARG A 101 -4.56 -1.57 11.14
N TYR A 102 -3.23 -1.64 10.95
CA TYR A 102 -2.56 -2.88 10.58
C TYR A 102 -2.82 -4.00 11.58
N GLY A 103 -2.90 -3.69 12.88
CA GLY A 103 -3.20 -4.67 13.94
C GLY A 103 -4.45 -5.50 13.63
N ASP A 104 -5.56 -4.83 13.28
CA ASP A 104 -6.86 -5.45 13.03
C ASP A 104 -6.87 -6.32 11.76
N VAL A 105 -6.04 -5.98 10.77
CA VAL A 105 -5.95 -6.70 9.49
C VAL A 105 -4.92 -7.82 9.56
N SER A 106 -3.84 -7.64 10.33
CA SER A 106 -2.73 -8.59 10.44
C SER A 106 -3.17 -9.96 10.95
N GLU A 107 -4.12 -9.98 11.89
CA GLU A 107 -4.68 -11.21 12.43
C GLU A 107 -5.51 -11.95 11.38
N LYS A 108 -6.22 -11.22 10.51
CA LYS A 108 -6.96 -11.79 9.37
C LYS A 108 -6.03 -12.27 8.25
N ILE A 109 -4.97 -11.52 7.94
CA ILE A 109 -3.97 -11.94 6.95
C ILE A 109 -3.26 -13.22 7.40
N ARG A 110 -3.01 -13.36 8.71
CA ARG A 110 -2.38 -14.56 9.27
C ARG A 110 -3.32 -15.76 9.35
N SER A 111 -4.62 -15.54 9.60
CA SER A 111 -5.62 -16.61 9.72
C SER A 111 -6.12 -17.14 8.39
N PHE A 112 -6.11 -16.32 7.34
CA PHE A 112 -6.36 -16.74 5.97
C PHE A 112 -5.02 -16.89 5.23
N PRO A 113 -4.36 -18.06 5.28
CA PRO A 113 -3.20 -18.28 4.44
C PRO A 113 -3.58 -18.00 2.99
N VAL A 114 -2.80 -17.16 2.32
CA VAL A 114 -2.88 -16.83 0.89
C VAL A 114 -2.95 -18.06 -0.02
N VAL A 115 -2.54 -19.21 0.52
CA VAL A 115 -2.72 -20.51 -0.09
C VAL A 115 -4.16 -20.96 0.18
N PRO A 116 -5.04 -20.96 -0.83
CA PRO A 116 -6.41 -21.43 -0.65
C PRO A 116 -6.41 -22.78 0.06
N ALA A 117 -7.35 -23.02 0.97
CA ALA A 117 -7.49 -24.32 1.64
C ALA A 117 -7.51 -25.47 0.60
N ALA A 118 -8.06 -25.21 -0.59
CA ALA A 118 -8.02 -26.09 -1.75
C ALA A 118 -6.59 -26.46 -2.21
N VAL A 119 -5.64 -25.52 -2.21
CA VAL A 119 -4.24 -25.76 -2.60
C VAL A 119 -3.48 -26.51 -1.51
N VAL A 120 -3.73 -26.22 -0.22
CA VAL A 120 -3.18 -27.00 0.90
C VAL A 120 -3.71 -28.43 0.88
N TRP A 121 -5.02 -28.58 0.61
CA TRP A 121 -5.66 -29.87 0.43
C TRP A 121 -5.10 -30.63 -0.79
N LEU A 122 -4.89 -29.94 -1.92
CA LEU A 122 -4.27 -30.52 -3.12
C LEU A 122 -2.85 -31.01 -2.82
N LYS A 123 -2.04 -30.22 -2.12
CA LYS A 123 -0.68 -30.57 -1.71
C LYS A 123 -0.67 -31.81 -0.80
N LYS A 124 -1.70 -31.97 0.03
CA LYS A 124 -1.85 -33.13 0.92
C LYS A 124 -2.34 -34.39 0.19
N ASN A 125 -3.20 -34.23 -0.83
CA ASN A 125 -3.80 -35.34 -1.57
C ASN A 125 -2.96 -35.80 -2.78
N LEU A 126 -2.17 -34.92 -3.38
CA LEU A 126 -1.27 -35.23 -4.50
C LEU A 126 0.18 -35.23 -4.01
N GLY A 127 0.69 -36.42 -3.72
CA GLY A 127 2.06 -36.67 -3.26
C GLY A 127 3.14 -36.48 -4.33
N GLY A 128 3.15 -35.35 -5.05
CA GLY A 128 4.16 -35.06 -6.08
C GLY A 128 4.07 -33.62 -6.59
N GLY A 129 5.20 -33.05 -7.04
CA GLY A 129 5.38 -31.63 -7.41
C GLY A 129 4.40 -31.01 -8.42
N GLY A 130 3.48 -31.79 -9.00
CA GLY A 130 2.39 -31.28 -9.86
C GLY A 130 1.45 -30.29 -9.16
N TYR A 131 1.34 -30.33 -7.83
CA TYR A 131 0.55 -29.32 -7.10
C TYR A 131 1.08 -27.89 -7.29
N GLN A 132 2.39 -27.71 -7.51
CA GLN A 132 2.98 -26.38 -7.73
C GLN A 132 2.47 -25.79 -9.05
N VAL A 133 2.44 -26.58 -10.11
CA VAL A 133 1.95 -26.16 -11.43
C VAL A 133 0.45 -25.86 -11.39
N ILE A 134 -0.34 -26.75 -10.80
CA ILE A 134 -1.80 -26.58 -10.70
C ILE A 134 -2.15 -25.35 -9.83
N SER A 135 -1.42 -25.14 -8.72
CA SER A 135 -1.62 -23.96 -7.86
C SER A 135 -1.24 -22.66 -8.57
N GLY A 136 -0.18 -22.66 -9.38
CA GLY A 136 0.25 -21.50 -10.16
C GLY A 136 -0.80 -21.09 -11.19
N ILE A 137 -1.30 -22.06 -11.97
CA ILE A 137 -2.36 -21.83 -12.96
C ILE A 137 -3.63 -21.31 -12.28
N THR A 138 -4.04 -21.92 -11.16
CA THR A 138 -5.23 -21.49 -10.42
C THR A 138 -5.08 -20.07 -9.87
N MET A 139 -3.91 -19.70 -9.33
CA MET A 139 -3.65 -18.33 -8.84
C MET A 139 -3.69 -17.31 -9.98
N VAL A 140 -3.06 -17.59 -11.12
CA VAL A 140 -3.08 -16.69 -12.28
C VAL A 140 -4.51 -16.48 -12.77
N LEU A 141 -5.31 -17.53 -12.82
CA LEU A 141 -6.70 -17.48 -13.26
C LEU A 141 -7.56 -16.63 -12.32
N LEU A 142 -7.40 -16.80 -11.00
CA LEU A 142 -8.05 -15.95 -9.99
C LEU A 142 -7.61 -14.49 -10.10
N MET A 143 -6.33 -14.24 -10.34
CA MET A 143 -5.79 -12.88 -10.46
C MET A 143 -6.37 -12.16 -11.69
N VAL A 144 -6.52 -12.84 -12.82
CA VAL A 144 -7.17 -12.30 -14.03
C VAL A 144 -8.65 -12.00 -13.79
N ILE A 145 -9.36 -12.88 -13.06
CA ILE A 145 -10.77 -12.67 -12.70
C ILE A 145 -10.91 -11.44 -11.78
N SER A 146 -10.07 -11.33 -10.75
CA SER A 146 -10.04 -10.16 -9.86
C SER A 146 -9.72 -8.88 -10.61
N PHE A 147 -8.74 -8.89 -11.51
CA PHE A 147 -8.37 -7.71 -12.30
C PHE A 147 -9.50 -7.31 -13.25
N SER A 148 -10.19 -8.28 -13.86
CA SER A 148 -11.38 -8.04 -14.68
C SER A 148 -12.52 -7.42 -13.87
N PHE A 149 -12.69 -7.84 -12.61
CA PHE A 149 -13.71 -7.28 -11.71
C PHE A 149 -13.35 -5.86 -11.26
N VAL A 150 -12.07 -5.57 -11.00
CA VAL A 150 -11.58 -4.23 -10.69
C VAL A 150 -11.74 -3.28 -11.88
N ILE A 151 -11.41 -3.74 -13.09
CA ILE A 151 -11.62 -2.96 -14.31
C ILE A 151 -13.11 -2.67 -14.50
N LYS A 152 -13.99 -3.67 -14.39
CA LYS A 152 -15.45 -3.46 -14.49
C LYS A 152 -16.00 -2.57 -13.38
N GLY A 153 -15.50 -2.69 -12.15
CA GLY A 153 -15.87 -1.82 -11.02
C GLY A 153 -15.31 -0.39 -11.10
N GLY A 154 -14.23 -0.18 -11.87
CA GLY A 154 -13.66 1.14 -12.14
C GLY A 154 -14.46 1.97 -13.15
N TYR A 155 -15.31 1.35 -13.97
CA TYR A 155 -16.15 2.04 -14.98
C TYR A 155 -17.51 2.50 -14.47
N SER A 156 -17.80 2.38 -13.17
CA SER A 156 -18.96 3.02 -12.55
C SER A 156 -18.55 4.38 -11.95
N PRO A 157 -18.68 5.51 -12.68
CA PRO A 157 -18.34 6.84 -12.18
C PRO A 157 -19.21 7.33 -11.01
N PHE A 158 -20.20 6.54 -10.56
CA PHE A 158 -21.16 6.90 -9.53
C PHE A 158 -20.81 6.46 -8.10
N ILE A 159 -19.70 5.74 -7.86
CA ILE A 159 -19.29 5.36 -6.49
C ILE A 159 -18.45 6.45 -5.79
N TYR A 160 -17.87 7.40 -6.54
CA TYR A 160 -17.04 8.48 -5.96
C TYR A 160 -17.81 9.74 -5.54
N PHE A 161 -19.10 9.85 -5.87
CA PHE A 161 -19.95 11.00 -5.54
C PHE A 161 -21.22 10.57 -4.79
N GLN A 162 -21.06 10.23 -3.52
CA GLN A 162 -22.14 10.26 -2.52
C GLN A 162 -21.66 11.10 -1.33
N PHE A 163 -21.65 12.42 -1.56
CA PHE A 163 -21.87 13.46 -0.55
C PHE A 163 -22.89 14.42 -1.14
#